data_AF-A0A847GHB7-F1
#
_entry.id   AF-A0A847GHB7-F1
#
_cell.length_a   1.000
_cell.length_b   1.000
_cell.length_c   1.000
_cell.angle_alpha   90.00
_cell.angle_beta   90.00
_cell.angle_gamma   90.00
#
_symmetry.space_group_name_H-M   'P 1'
#
loop_
_entity.id
_entity.type
_entity.pdbx_description
1 polymer ?
#
loop_
_entity_poly.entity_id
_entity_poly.type
_entity_poly.pdbx_seq_one_letter_code
_entity_poly.pdbx_strand_id
1 'polypeptide(L)'
;RVNRFTEANGALPTLAFLDGTTPGEQAMDELLDVMLGEGVVAVNIIPDRNWNIKDPETRRDKVARFHEFTAKAQARNLPVFVGTEMNAHGQRFVDDFDAPEMRPLYPVFQEGALLLHAHTLLQAHAGMGYLSGWAKHHFPDTGKRNRFYADLGRTAAPGRPAPAGVTPESGPDEVARAYS
;
A
#
# COMPACT_ATOMS: atom_id res chain seq x y z
N ARG A 1 0.96 10.68 -19.62
CA ARG A 1 1.02 11.00 -18.17
C ARG A 1 1.54 9.76 -17.45
N VAL A 2 2.39 9.93 -16.43
CA VAL A 2 3.11 8.84 -15.75
C VAL A 2 2.14 7.79 -15.18
N ASN A 3 1.04 8.19 -14.54
CA ASN A 3 0.09 7.23 -13.94
C ASN A 3 -0.52 6.27 -14.97
N ARG A 4 -0.91 6.75 -16.15
CA ARG A 4 -1.39 5.88 -17.24
C ARG A 4 -0.33 4.90 -17.72
N PHE A 5 0.94 5.31 -17.74
CA PHE A 5 2.05 4.41 -18.08
C PHE A 5 2.23 3.34 -16.99
N THR A 6 2.19 3.73 -15.71
CA THR A 6 2.25 2.80 -14.58
C THR A 6 1.13 1.77 -14.64
N GLU A 7 -0.12 2.20 -14.81
CA GLU A 7 -1.27 1.29 -14.93
C GLU A 7 -1.18 0.35 -16.13
N ALA A 8 -0.70 0.84 -17.28
CA ALA A 8 -0.52 0.01 -18.48
C ALA A 8 0.48 -1.13 -18.29
N ASN A 9 1.41 -0.99 -17.32
CA ASN A 9 2.34 -2.05 -16.92
C ASN A 9 1.78 -2.96 -15.82
N GLY A 10 0.50 -2.80 -15.46
CA GLY A 10 -0.13 -3.53 -14.36
C GLY A 10 0.30 -3.07 -12.97
N ALA A 11 1.06 -1.97 -12.86
CA ALA A 11 1.54 -1.43 -11.60
C ALA A 11 0.53 -0.45 -10.97
N LEU A 12 0.76 -0.11 -9.70
CA LEU A 12 -0.09 0.78 -8.91
C LEU A 12 0.54 2.18 -8.84
N PRO A 13 -0.11 3.24 -9.38
CA PRO A 13 0.36 4.60 -9.16
C PRO A 13 0.22 5.01 -7.68
N THR A 14 1.30 5.52 -7.10
CA THR A 14 1.35 5.89 -5.68
C THR A 14 1.75 7.35 -5.45
N LEU A 15 1.27 7.94 -4.36
CA LEU A 15 1.82 9.17 -3.79
C LEU A 15 2.81 8.82 -2.69
N ALA A 16 4.03 9.32 -2.82
CA ALA A 16 5.04 9.21 -1.76
C ALA A 16 4.85 10.33 -0.72
N PHE A 17 4.74 9.96 0.55
CA PHE A 17 4.86 10.89 1.68
C PHE A 17 6.31 10.98 2.13
N LEU A 18 6.78 12.20 2.38
CA LEU A 18 8.12 12.48 2.83
C LEU A 18 8.15 12.61 4.36
N ASP A 19 7.71 13.76 4.87
CA ASP A 19 7.72 14.06 6.29
C ASP A 19 6.63 15.03 6.76
N GLY A 20 5.74 15.44 5.86
CA GLY A 20 4.61 16.30 6.20
C GLY A 20 4.96 17.77 6.36
N THR A 21 6.21 18.18 6.10
CA THR A 21 6.68 19.55 6.34
C THR A 21 6.56 20.46 5.12
N THR A 22 6.38 19.90 3.92
CA THR A 22 6.21 20.70 2.69
C THR A 22 4.84 21.40 2.66
N PRO A 23 4.69 22.54 1.97
CA PRO A 23 3.39 23.22 1.85
C PRO A 23 2.28 22.31 1.28
N GLY A 24 2.62 21.44 0.33
CA GLY A 24 1.67 20.47 -0.24
C GLY A 24 1.23 19.44 0.77
N GLU A 25 2.15 18.88 1.56
CA GLU A 25 1.79 17.89 2.59
C GLU A 25 1.13 18.52 3.83
N GLN A 26 1.33 19.82 4.07
CA GLN A 26 0.54 20.54 5.07
C GLN A 26 -0.92 20.73 4.63
N ALA A 27 -1.19 20.72 3.32
CA ALA A 27 -2.53 20.70 2.72
C ALA A 27 -2.95 19.27 2.31
N MET A 28 -2.73 18.29 3.20
CA MET A 28 -2.79 16.87 2.84
C MET A 28 -4.12 16.41 2.23
N ASP A 29 -5.25 16.93 2.70
CA ASP A 29 -6.55 16.53 2.14
C ASP A 29 -6.69 16.97 0.68
N GLU A 30 -6.32 18.21 0.35
CA GLU A 30 -6.33 18.71 -1.02
C GLU A 30 -5.32 17.96 -1.88
N LEU A 31 -4.11 17.72 -1.36
CA LEU A 31 -3.09 16.94 -2.08
C LEU A 31 -3.59 15.54 -2.42
N LEU A 32 -4.18 14.83 -1.46
CA LEU A 32 -4.72 13.49 -1.69
C LEU A 32 -5.85 13.51 -2.72
N ASP A 33 -6.77 14.48 -2.63
CA ASP A 33 -7.90 14.59 -3.55
C ASP A 33 -7.43 14.87 -4.99
N VAL A 34 -6.44 15.75 -5.18
CA VAL A 34 -5.81 16.01 -6.48
C VAL A 34 -5.13 14.74 -7.02
N MET A 35 -4.33 14.06 -6.19
CA MET A 35 -3.58 12.89 -6.62
C MET A 35 -4.50 11.72 -6.98
N LEU A 36 -5.59 11.53 -6.23
CA LEU A 36 -6.65 10.56 -6.55
C LEU A 36 -7.32 10.90 -7.87
N GLY A 37 -7.64 12.18 -8.11
CA GLY A 37 -8.20 12.65 -9.38
C GLY A 37 -7.28 12.39 -10.60
N GLU A 38 -5.96 12.34 -10.38
CA GLU A 38 -4.97 12.01 -11.42
C GLU A 38 -4.64 10.50 -11.52
N GLY A 39 -5.29 9.65 -10.72
CA GLY A 39 -5.19 8.19 -10.81
C GLY A 39 -4.23 7.54 -9.82
N VAL A 40 -3.82 8.22 -8.75
CA VAL A 40 -3.17 7.56 -7.60
C VAL A 40 -4.16 6.65 -6.89
N VAL A 41 -3.70 5.46 -6.48
CA VAL A 41 -4.58 4.45 -5.85
C VAL A 41 -4.06 3.93 -4.51
N ALA A 42 -2.84 4.31 -4.14
CA ALA A 42 -2.20 3.95 -2.88
C ALA A 42 -1.19 5.03 -2.50
N VAL A 43 -0.72 4.97 -1.26
CA VAL A 43 0.36 5.83 -0.78
C VAL A 43 1.56 4.99 -0.38
N ASN A 44 2.76 5.57 -0.43
CA ASN A 44 3.96 4.92 0.05
C ASN A 44 4.80 5.81 0.97
N ILE A 45 5.46 5.19 1.94
CA ILE A 45 6.20 5.87 3.01
C ILE A 45 7.51 5.12 3.27
N ILE A 46 8.58 5.86 3.54
CA ILE A 46 9.79 5.35 4.21
C ILE A 46 9.66 5.72 5.69
N PRO A 47 9.24 4.80 6.57
CA PRO A 47 8.79 5.19 7.90
C PRO A 47 9.93 5.60 8.84
N ASP A 48 11.10 4.96 8.75
CA ASP A 48 12.25 5.24 9.63
C ASP A 48 12.67 6.73 9.60
N ARG A 49 12.47 7.42 8.48
CA ARG A 49 12.76 8.85 8.32
C ARG A 49 11.88 9.77 9.19
N ASN A 50 10.74 9.26 9.66
CA ASN A 50 9.71 10.04 10.33
C ASN A 50 9.73 9.93 11.85
N TRP A 51 10.40 8.91 12.40
CA TRP A 51 10.49 8.69 13.85
C TRP A 51 11.94 8.57 14.36
N ASN A 52 12.87 8.06 13.55
CA ASN A 52 14.27 7.84 13.96
C ASN A 52 15.10 9.14 13.86
N ILE A 53 14.70 10.15 14.64
CA ILE A 53 15.24 11.52 14.63
C ILE A 53 15.80 11.86 16.01
N LYS A 54 17.03 12.38 16.05
CA LYS A 54 17.73 12.71 17.31
C LYS A 54 17.05 13.84 18.08
N ASP A 55 16.71 14.92 17.38
CA ASP A 55 16.07 16.09 17.98
C ASP A 55 14.65 15.76 18.46
N PRO A 56 14.33 15.87 19.77
CA PRO A 56 13.04 15.46 20.30
C PRO A 56 11.85 16.26 19.79
N GLU A 57 12.02 17.57 19.55
CA GLU A 57 10.93 18.43 19.07
C GLU A 57 10.59 18.13 17.61
N THR A 58 11.62 18.01 16.76
CA THR A 58 11.48 17.60 15.37
C THR A 58 10.87 16.19 15.27
N ARG A 59 11.32 15.25 16.10
CA ARG A 59 10.76 13.89 16.16
C ARG A 59 9.27 13.95 16.49
N ARG A 60 8.88 14.72 17.52
CA ARG A 60 7.49 14.86 17.93
C ARG A 60 6.60 15.40 16.81
N ASP A 61 7.02 16.45 16.11
CA ASP A 61 6.26 17.03 15.00
C ASP A 61 6.11 16.05 13.83
N LYS A 62 7.21 15.42 13.39
CA LYS A 62 7.18 14.48 12.26
C LYS A 62 6.38 13.22 12.56
N VAL A 63 6.46 12.69 13.77
CA VAL A 63 5.63 11.55 14.20
C VAL A 63 4.15 11.92 14.18
N ALA A 64 3.79 13.12 14.66
CA ALA A 64 2.40 13.58 14.62
C ALA A 64 1.87 13.66 13.18
N ARG A 65 2.66 14.23 12.27
CA ARG A 65 2.33 14.34 10.83
C ARG A 65 2.21 12.98 10.15
N PHE A 66 3.11 12.06 10.46
CA PHE A 66 3.11 10.69 9.95
C PHE A 66 1.84 9.92 10.37
N HIS A 67 1.45 10.04 11.64
CA HIS A 67 0.21 9.44 12.14
C HIS A 67 -1.02 10.09 11.50
N GLU A 68 -1.04 11.42 11.38
CA GLU A 68 -2.12 12.16 10.71
C GLU A 68 -2.28 11.72 9.24
N PHE A 69 -1.18 11.64 8.50
CA PHE A 69 -1.18 11.17 7.12
C PHE A 69 -1.74 9.76 6.99
N THR A 70 -1.29 8.84 7.86
CA THR A 70 -1.77 7.46 7.86
C THR A 70 -3.27 7.39 8.15
N ALA A 71 -3.76 8.18 9.10
CA ALA A 71 -5.19 8.28 9.39
C ALA A 71 -6.00 8.81 8.18
N LYS A 72 -5.50 9.84 7.49
CA LYS A 72 -6.14 10.38 6.28
C LYS A 72 -6.16 9.38 5.12
N ALA A 73 -5.10 8.59 4.96
CA ALA A 73 -5.05 7.50 3.98
C ALA A 73 -6.08 6.41 4.30
N GLN A 74 -6.16 5.98 5.56
CA GLN A 74 -7.15 4.99 6.01
C GLN A 74 -8.59 5.46 5.83
N ALA A 75 -8.89 6.72 6.16
CA ALA A 75 -10.23 7.31 5.97
C ALA A 75 -10.68 7.28 4.50
N ARG A 76 -9.72 7.28 3.56
CA ARG A 76 -9.95 7.19 2.11
C ARG A 76 -9.85 5.76 1.56
N ASN A 77 -9.64 4.75 2.41
CA ASN A 77 -9.35 3.36 2.03
C ASN A 77 -8.12 3.23 1.11
N LEU A 78 -7.12 4.10 1.27
CA LEU A 78 -5.87 4.01 0.51
C LEU A 78 -4.94 2.98 1.16
N PRO A 79 -4.46 1.97 0.40
CA PRO A 79 -3.39 1.10 0.87
C PRO A 79 -2.14 1.92 1.20
N VAL A 80 -1.48 1.58 2.29
CA VAL A 80 -0.22 2.21 2.72
C VAL A 80 0.92 1.20 2.52
N PHE A 81 1.80 1.49 1.58
CA PHE A 81 2.98 0.68 1.32
C PHE A 81 4.18 1.28 2.04
N VAL A 82 4.83 0.48 2.88
CA VAL A 82 6.08 0.88 3.52
C VAL A 82 7.26 0.16 2.88
N GLY A 83 8.37 0.86 2.78
CA GLY A 83 9.63 0.30 2.32
C GLY A 83 10.77 0.81 3.17
N THR A 84 11.70 -0.09 3.45
CA THR A 84 12.93 0.26 4.15
C THR A 84 13.87 0.96 3.17
N GLU A 85 14.54 2.00 3.67
CA GLU A 85 15.51 2.69 2.86
C GLU A 85 16.84 1.94 2.80
N MET A 86 17.35 1.72 1.58
CA MET A 86 18.58 0.96 1.33
C MET A 86 19.63 1.74 0.53
N ASN A 87 19.59 3.07 0.58
CA ASN A 87 20.46 3.93 -0.25
C ASN A 87 21.77 4.37 0.45
N ALA A 88 21.94 4.09 1.74
CA ALA A 88 23.13 4.50 2.49
C ALA A 88 23.63 3.42 3.46
N HIS A 89 24.95 3.37 3.63
CA HIS A 89 25.59 2.49 4.61
C HIS A 89 25.14 2.84 6.04
N GLY A 90 24.71 1.83 6.81
CA GLY A 90 24.24 1.98 8.18
C GLY A 90 22.71 2.10 8.32
N GLN A 91 21.97 2.11 7.21
CA GLN A 91 20.51 1.93 7.25
C GLN A 91 20.16 0.48 7.62
N ARG A 92 18.97 0.31 8.21
CA ARG A 92 18.50 -1.00 8.64
C ARG A 92 18.17 -1.88 7.44
N PHE A 93 18.27 -3.18 7.62
CA PHE A 93 17.78 -4.15 6.64
C PHE A 93 16.24 -4.24 6.65
N VAL A 94 15.63 -4.01 7.82
CA VAL A 94 14.18 -3.94 8.04
C VAL A 94 13.91 -2.82 9.03
N ASP A 95 12.88 -2.02 8.77
CA ASP A 95 12.42 -0.95 9.68
C ASP A 95 12.01 -1.51 11.06
N ASP A 96 12.12 -0.67 12.09
CA ASP A 96 11.81 -1.06 13.47
C ASP A 96 10.30 -0.95 13.76
N PHE A 97 9.54 -1.98 13.41
CA PHE A 97 8.09 -1.98 13.63
C PHE A 97 7.66 -2.09 15.10
N ASP A 98 8.60 -2.43 15.99
CA ASP A 98 8.37 -2.48 17.45
C ASP A 98 8.57 -1.12 18.12
N ALA A 99 9.15 -0.13 17.42
CA ALA A 99 9.27 1.23 17.92
C ALA A 99 7.89 1.80 18.34
N PRO A 100 7.81 2.55 19.46
CA PRO A 100 6.52 3.07 19.97
C PRO A 100 5.72 3.87 18.94
N GLU A 101 6.42 4.61 18.08
CA GLU A 101 5.85 5.42 17.01
C GLU A 101 5.33 4.59 15.84
N MET A 102 5.86 3.38 15.64
CA MET A 102 5.54 2.48 14.53
C MET A 102 4.46 1.46 14.90
N ARG A 103 4.52 0.93 16.11
CA ARG A 103 3.69 -0.17 16.60
C ARG A 103 2.18 0.03 16.38
N PRO A 104 1.58 1.23 16.58
CA PRO A 104 0.16 1.45 16.33
C PRO A 104 -0.23 1.34 14.84
N LEU A 105 0.72 1.61 13.94
CA LEU A 105 0.49 1.63 12.50
C LEU A 105 0.87 0.30 11.81
N TYR A 106 1.55 -0.59 12.52
CA TYR A 106 1.97 -1.90 11.99
C TYR A 106 0.84 -2.69 11.32
N PRO A 107 -0.40 -2.79 11.87
CA PRO A 107 -1.49 -3.49 11.18
C PRO A 107 -1.81 -2.90 9.80
N VAL A 108 -1.71 -1.58 9.65
CA VAL A 108 -1.95 -0.86 8.38
C VAL A 108 -0.87 -1.21 7.36
N PHE A 109 0.38 -1.23 7.80
CA PHE A 109 1.52 -1.58 6.94
C PHE A 109 1.48 -3.04 6.51
N GLN A 110 1.12 -3.93 7.43
CA GLN A 110 0.95 -5.35 7.14
C GLN A 110 -0.19 -5.57 6.13
N GLU A 111 -1.32 -4.90 6.29
CA GLU A 111 -2.42 -4.97 5.31
C GLU A 111 -1.97 -4.52 3.92
N GLY A 112 -1.26 -3.39 3.82
CA GLY A 112 -0.70 -2.89 2.57
C GLY A 112 0.27 -3.89 1.90
N ALA A 113 1.17 -4.50 2.69
CA ALA A 113 2.12 -5.50 2.17
C ALA A 113 1.41 -6.75 1.64
N LEU A 114 0.40 -7.26 2.35
CA LEU A 114 -0.39 -8.42 1.93
C LEU A 114 -1.19 -8.13 0.66
N LEU A 115 -1.81 -6.95 0.59
CA LEU A 115 -2.52 -6.49 -0.60
C LEU A 115 -1.58 -6.44 -1.82
N LEU A 116 -0.39 -5.85 -1.65
CA LEU A 116 0.59 -5.75 -2.73
C LEU A 116 1.09 -7.14 -3.17
N HIS A 117 1.24 -8.07 -2.23
CA HIS A 117 1.57 -9.46 -2.54
C HIS A 117 0.50 -10.11 -3.42
N ALA A 118 -0.77 -10.09 -3.00
CA ALA A 118 -1.88 -10.63 -3.78
C ALA A 118 -2.05 -9.95 -5.15
N HIS A 119 -1.90 -8.62 -5.19
CA HIS A 119 -1.92 -7.87 -6.43
C HIS A 119 -0.88 -8.44 -7.41
N THR A 120 0.36 -8.62 -6.94
CA THR A 120 1.47 -9.10 -7.76
C THR A 120 1.19 -10.52 -8.27
N LEU A 121 0.71 -11.41 -7.41
CA LEU A 121 0.39 -12.80 -7.79
C LEU A 121 -0.71 -12.85 -8.87
N LEU A 122 -1.83 -12.19 -8.63
CA LEU A 122 -2.99 -12.23 -9.54
C LEU A 122 -2.74 -11.46 -10.84
N GLN A 123 -2.02 -10.34 -10.78
CA GLN A 123 -1.62 -9.58 -11.96
C GLN A 123 -0.70 -10.41 -12.85
N ALA A 124 0.32 -11.06 -12.28
CA ALA A 124 1.27 -11.88 -13.03
C ALA A 124 0.63 -13.16 -13.58
N HIS A 125 -0.30 -13.76 -12.85
CA HIS A 125 -0.93 -15.01 -13.25
C HIS A 125 -1.97 -14.84 -14.36
N ALA A 126 -2.89 -13.89 -14.21
CA ALA A 126 -4.09 -13.80 -15.06
C ALA A 126 -4.54 -12.36 -15.35
N GLY A 127 -3.69 -11.35 -15.09
CA GLY A 127 -4.06 -9.94 -15.28
C GLY A 127 -5.16 -9.46 -14.34
N MET A 128 -5.37 -10.17 -13.22
CA MET A 128 -6.41 -9.87 -12.22
C MET A 128 -5.86 -9.06 -11.04
N GLY A 129 -4.90 -8.17 -11.29
CA GLY A 129 -4.37 -7.30 -10.25
C GLY A 129 -5.41 -6.29 -9.75
N TYR A 130 -5.09 -5.64 -8.64
CA TYR A 130 -5.96 -4.70 -7.91
C TYR A 130 -6.72 -3.65 -8.76
N LEU A 131 -6.16 -3.17 -9.90
CA LEU A 131 -6.83 -2.20 -10.79
C LEU A 131 -7.45 -2.82 -12.06
N SER A 132 -7.40 -4.14 -12.20
CA SER A 132 -7.94 -4.88 -13.34
C SER A 132 -9.46 -4.71 -13.48
N GLY A 133 -9.97 -5.01 -14.68
CA GLY A 133 -11.41 -5.06 -14.93
C GLY A 133 -12.11 -6.06 -14.01
N TRP A 134 -11.50 -7.23 -13.78
CA TRP A 134 -12.00 -8.25 -12.86
C TRP A 134 -12.16 -7.70 -11.44
N ALA A 135 -11.10 -7.07 -10.91
CA ALA A 135 -11.11 -6.52 -9.56
C ALA A 135 -12.15 -5.41 -9.38
N LYS A 136 -12.26 -4.50 -10.36
CA LYS A 136 -13.25 -3.40 -10.33
C LYS A 136 -14.69 -3.91 -10.49
N HIS A 137 -14.90 -4.97 -11.26
CA HIS A 137 -16.22 -5.58 -11.45
C HIS A 137 -16.71 -6.26 -10.18
N HIS A 138 -15.89 -7.12 -9.56
CA HIS A 138 -16.28 -7.86 -8.36
C HIS A 138 -16.20 -7.01 -7.08
N PHE A 139 -15.33 -6.00 -7.05
CA PHE A 139 -15.09 -5.14 -5.89
C PHE A 139 -15.08 -3.66 -6.29
N PRO A 140 -16.26 -3.07 -6.60
CA PRO A 140 -16.37 -1.65 -6.90
C PRO A 140 -16.07 -0.79 -5.66
N ASP A 141 -16.38 -1.30 -4.46
CA ASP A 141 -16.02 -0.67 -3.19
C ASP A 141 -14.53 -0.91 -2.87
N THR A 142 -13.76 0.17 -2.78
CA THR A 142 -12.32 0.14 -2.50
C THR A 142 -11.99 -0.60 -1.20
N GLY A 143 -12.78 -0.40 -0.13
CA GLY A 143 -12.56 -1.08 1.15
C GLY A 143 -12.74 -2.59 1.07
N LYS A 144 -13.79 -3.07 0.39
CA LYS A 144 -13.99 -4.51 0.10
C LYS A 144 -12.87 -5.06 -0.76
N ARG A 145 -12.42 -4.30 -1.76
CA ARG A 145 -11.30 -4.69 -2.61
C ARG A 145 -10.02 -4.83 -1.79
N ASN A 146 -9.70 -3.87 -0.92
CA ASN A 146 -8.54 -3.96 -0.04
C ASN A 146 -8.55 -5.23 0.79
N ARG A 147 -9.69 -5.51 1.45
CA ARG A 147 -9.87 -6.72 2.26
C ARG A 147 -9.63 -8.00 1.47
N PHE A 148 -10.24 -8.13 0.29
CA PHE A 148 -10.04 -9.32 -0.55
C PHE A 148 -8.56 -9.56 -0.88
N TYR A 149 -7.84 -8.53 -1.35
CA TYR A 149 -6.43 -8.68 -1.69
C TYR A 149 -5.56 -8.90 -0.43
N ALA A 150 -5.85 -8.25 0.69
CA ALA A 150 -5.12 -8.47 1.93
C ALA A 150 -5.33 -9.89 2.48
N ASP A 151 -6.55 -10.41 2.43
CA ASP A 151 -6.89 -11.76 2.88
C ASP A 151 -6.25 -12.82 1.97
N LEU A 152 -6.35 -12.65 0.64
CA LEU A 152 -5.70 -13.55 -0.31
C LEU A 152 -4.17 -13.52 -0.16
N GLY A 153 -3.59 -12.34 0.06
CA GLY A 153 -2.16 -12.19 0.29
C GLY A 153 -1.70 -12.84 1.59
N ARG A 154 -2.59 -12.99 2.57
CA ARG A 154 -2.32 -13.68 3.84
C ARG A 154 -2.30 -15.19 3.69
N THR A 155 -3.18 -15.73 2.85
CA THR A 155 -3.28 -17.19 2.63
C THR A 155 -2.27 -17.68 1.59
N ALA A 156 -1.92 -16.84 0.61
CA ALA A 156 -0.97 -17.19 -0.42
C ALA A 156 0.44 -17.39 0.16
N ALA A 157 0.93 -18.64 0.13
CA ALA A 157 2.27 -18.95 0.58
C ALA A 157 3.32 -18.42 -0.43
N PRO A 158 4.33 -17.64 0.02
CA PRO A 158 5.43 -17.24 -0.84
C PRO A 158 6.13 -18.45 -1.48
N GLY A 159 6.43 -18.36 -2.78
CA GLY A 159 7.12 -19.42 -3.52
C GLY A 159 6.22 -20.58 -3.98
N ARG A 160 4.93 -20.61 -3.62
CA ARG A 160 3.96 -21.55 -4.21
C ARG A 160 3.59 -21.05 -5.63
N PRO A 161 3.61 -21.92 -6.66
CA PRO A 161 3.16 -21.53 -7.98
C PRO A 161 1.68 -21.15 -7.95
N ALA A 162 1.27 -20.25 -8.86
CA ALA A 162 -0.13 -19.89 -9.00
C ALA A 162 -0.98 -21.13 -9.36
N PRO A 163 -2.18 -21.28 -8.79
CA PRO A 163 -3.03 -22.44 -9.05
C PRO A 163 -3.41 -22.56 -10.53
N ALA A 164 -3.38 -23.77 -11.07
CA ALA A 164 -3.84 -24.00 -12.44
C ALA A 164 -5.36 -23.78 -12.54
N GLY A 165 -5.80 -23.08 -13.60
CA GLY A 165 -7.23 -22.91 -13.90
C GLY A 165 -7.89 -21.68 -13.27
N VAL A 166 -7.15 -20.84 -12.55
CA VAL A 166 -7.66 -19.52 -12.13
C VAL A 166 -7.61 -18.56 -13.32
N THR A 167 -8.78 -18.04 -13.72
CA THR A 167 -8.93 -17.17 -14.89
C THR A 167 -9.84 -15.98 -14.57
N PRO A 168 -9.93 -14.95 -15.44
CA PRO A 168 -10.87 -13.85 -15.26
C PRO A 168 -12.37 -14.25 -15.25
N GLU A 169 -12.71 -15.47 -15.65
CA GLU A 169 -14.06 -16.02 -15.51
C GLU A 169 -14.35 -16.57 -14.10
N SER A 170 -13.30 -16.83 -13.31
CA SER A 170 -13.43 -17.34 -11.94
C SER A 170 -14.06 -16.28 -11.02
N GLY A 171 -14.97 -16.73 -10.16
CA GLY A 171 -15.53 -15.89 -9.11
C GLY A 171 -14.55 -15.64 -7.95
N PRO A 172 -14.70 -14.57 -7.16
CA PRO A 172 -13.79 -14.28 -6.05
C PRO A 172 -13.62 -15.41 -5.03
N ASP A 173 -14.69 -16.14 -4.72
CA ASP A 173 -14.63 -17.26 -3.78
C ASP A 173 -13.85 -18.46 -4.34
N GLU A 174 -13.91 -18.66 -5.66
CA GLU A 174 -13.11 -19.69 -6.35
C GLU A 174 -11.63 -19.33 -6.31
N VAL A 175 -11.31 -18.07 -6.60
CA VAL A 175 -9.94 -17.54 -6.51
C VAL A 175 -9.41 -17.67 -5.08
N ALA A 176 -10.17 -17.23 -4.07
CA ALA A 176 -9.75 -17.32 -2.68
C ALA A 176 -9.46 -18.78 -2.24
N ARG A 177 -10.33 -19.73 -2.63
CA ARG A 177 -10.13 -21.16 -2.34
C ARG A 177 -8.89 -21.74 -3.02
N ALA A 178 -8.59 -21.31 -4.24
CA ALA A 178 -7.44 -21.80 -4.99
C ALA A 178 -6.09 -21.37 -4.36
N TYR A 179 -6.07 -20.20 -3.71
CA TYR A 179 -4.89 -19.65 -3.04
C TYR A 179 -4.81 -19.94 -1.53
N SER A 180 -5.75 -20.72 -0.99
CA SER A 180 -5.71 -21.25 0.38
C SER A 180 -4.85 -22.52 0.49
#